data_AF-A0A8H7LCU1-F1
#
_entry.id   AF-A0A8H7LCU1-F1
#
_cell.length_a   1.000
_cell.length_b   1.000
_cell.length_c   1.000
_cell.angle_alpha   90.00
_cell.angle_beta   90.00
_cell.angle_gamma   90.00
#
_symmetry.space_group_name_H-M   'P 1'
#
loop_
_entity.id
_entity.type
_entity.pdbx_description
1 polymer ?
#
loop_
_entity_poly.entity_id
_entity_poly.type
_entity_poly.pdbx_seq_one_letter_code
_entity_poly.pdbx_strand_id
1 'polypeptide(L)'
;MPSKKFGVFFDSPELTLNLWLDLKTEGVETYLALKQQLKMFMDKGYLAYYNVFEPSFVDGPVAITLTGDVPWTFLEEEEKSVDSRQVFLDCPLEQFIGADEKTRQKYRKFCLFASASLEHLLGKEDFKSSLSQDFSEAQKSRLKQSFDAAHALGIKTRVWGGVDWPIHVRDMHWKSLWGLGCDLINADDLEAAANMF
;
A
#
# COMPACT_ATOMS: atom_id res chain seq x y z
N MET A 1 2.81 -11.43 -29.51
CA MET A 1 2.68 -11.02 -28.09
C MET A 1 3.11 -9.57 -27.98
N PRO A 2 2.38 -8.69 -27.28
CA PRO A 2 2.89 -7.34 -27.01
C PRO A 2 4.23 -7.44 -26.26
N SER A 3 5.20 -6.63 -26.66
CA SER A 3 6.53 -6.62 -26.03
C SER A 3 6.42 -6.14 -24.58
N LYS A 4 7.00 -6.88 -23.63
CA LYS A 4 7.09 -6.47 -22.22
C LYS A 4 7.73 -5.08 -22.15
N LYS A 5 7.09 -4.16 -21.45
CA LYS A 5 7.64 -2.82 -21.17
C LYS A 5 8.45 -2.86 -19.88
N PHE A 6 9.48 -2.03 -19.84
CA PHE A 6 10.39 -1.91 -18.70
C PHE A 6 10.15 -0.58 -17.96
N GLY A 7 10.39 -0.61 -16.66
CA GLY A 7 10.29 0.52 -15.73
C GLY A 7 11.54 1.39 -15.71
N VAL A 8 11.68 2.15 -14.62
CA VAL A 8 12.71 3.20 -14.48
C VAL A 8 13.97 2.74 -13.73
N PHE A 9 13.95 1.55 -13.13
CA PHE A 9 15.06 1.04 -12.34
C PHE A 9 16.12 0.42 -13.27
N PHE A 10 17.31 1.01 -13.29
CA PHE A 10 18.38 0.62 -14.21
C PHE A 10 18.81 -0.85 -14.04
N ASP A 11 19.06 -1.28 -12.80
CA ASP A 11 19.53 -2.64 -12.48
C ASP A 11 18.40 -3.67 -12.33
N SER A 12 17.14 -3.23 -12.35
CA SER A 12 15.96 -4.12 -12.23
C SER A 12 14.79 -3.56 -13.04
N PRO A 13 14.95 -3.45 -14.37
CA PRO A 13 13.98 -2.78 -15.26
C PRO A 13 12.61 -3.47 -15.30
N GLU A 14 12.51 -4.71 -14.84
CA GLU A 14 11.26 -5.45 -14.69
C GLU A 14 10.43 -5.04 -13.47
N LEU A 15 11.00 -4.30 -12.51
CA LEU A 15 10.28 -3.86 -11.32
C LEU A 15 9.31 -2.71 -11.62
N THR A 16 8.12 -2.82 -11.03
CA THR A 16 7.08 -1.79 -11.08
C THR A 16 7.45 -0.60 -10.20
N LEU A 17 7.42 0.60 -10.78
CA LEU A 17 7.44 1.84 -10.01
C LEU A 17 6.06 2.06 -9.38
N ASN A 18 5.98 1.99 -8.06
CA ASN A 18 4.74 2.24 -7.33
C ASN A 18 4.67 3.72 -6.93
N LEU A 19 3.62 4.42 -7.35
CA LEU A 19 3.38 5.82 -7.05
C LEU A 19 2.15 5.96 -6.16
N TRP A 20 2.35 6.45 -4.94
CA TRP A 20 1.25 6.84 -4.05
C TRP A 20 0.94 8.32 -4.28
N LEU A 21 -0.32 8.61 -4.62
CA LEU A 21 -0.84 9.96 -4.80
C LEU A 21 -1.80 10.27 -3.66
N ASP A 22 -1.44 11.25 -2.84
CA ASP A 22 -2.19 11.63 -1.66
C ASP A 22 -3.17 12.76 -1.97
N LEU A 23 -4.45 12.40 -2.03
CA LEU A 23 -5.55 13.31 -2.32
C LEU A 23 -5.91 14.04 -1.02
N LYS A 24 -5.61 15.33 -0.94
CA LYS A 24 -5.85 16.12 0.26
C LYS A 24 -7.30 16.56 0.42
N THR A 25 -7.98 16.84 -0.69
CA THR A 25 -9.36 17.35 -0.76
C THR A 25 -9.99 17.01 -2.10
N GLU A 26 -11.32 17.04 -2.19
CA GLU A 26 -12.08 16.91 -3.44
C GLU A 26 -11.70 15.64 -4.22
N GLY A 27 -11.87 14.49 -3.55
CA GLY A 27 -11.38 13.20 -4.05
C GLY A 27 -11.84 12.85 -5.47
N VAL A 28 -13.10 13.12 -5.82
CA VAL A 28 -13.67 12.78 -7.13
C VAL A 28 -13.09 13.68 -8.23
N GLU A 29 -13.13 14.99 -8.03
CA GLU A 29 -12.64 15.99 -8.98
C GLU A 29 -11.13 15.81 -9.23
N THR A 30 -10.37 15.60 -8.15
CA THR A 30 -8.92 15.34 -8.22
C THR A 30 -8.63 14.04 -8.98
N TYR A 31 -9.38 12.97 -8.72
CA TYR A 31 -9.25 11.71 -9.45
C TYR A 31 -9.52 11.88 -10.95
N LEU A 32 -10.59 12.59 -11.31
CA LEU A 32 -10.95 12.84 -12.71
C LEU A 32 -9.86 13.65 -13.44
N ALA A 33 -9.31 14.68 -12.80
CA ALA A 33 -8.19 15.45 -13.35
C ALA A 33 -6.93 14.58 -13.53
N LEU A 34 -6.60 13.76 -12.53
CA LEU A 34 -5.50 12.80 -12.60
C LEU A 34 -5.68 11.81 -13.77
N LYS A 35 -6.87 11.25 -13.94
CA LYS A 35 -7.17 10.28 -15.00
C LYS A 35 -6.90 10.85 -16.40
N GLN A 36 -7.14 12.15 -16.61
CA GLN A 36 -6.78 12.83 -17.85
C GLN A 36 -5.26 12.88 -18.08
N GLN A 37 -4.47 13.17 -17.04
CA GLN A 37 -3.01 13.18 -17.12
C GLN A 37 -2.42 11.77 -17.36
N LEU A 38 -3.07 10.75 -16.81
CA LEU A 38 -2.67 9.35 -16.98
C LEU A 38 -2.96 8.80 -18.40
N LYS A 39 -3.81 9.48 -19.20
CA LYS A 39 -4.26 8.97 -20.50
C LYS A 39 -3.12 8.55 -21.42
N MET A 40 -2.07 9.35 -21.53
CA MET A 40 -0.92 9.01 -22.37
C MET A 40 -0.25 7.70 -21.93
N PHE A 41 -0.15 7.46 -20.62
CA PHE A 41 0.46 6.24 -20.08
C PHE A 41 -0.46 5.03 -20.27
N MET A 42 -1.78 5.23 -20.15
CA MET A 42 -2.79 4.21 -20.42
C MET A 42 -2.78 3.78 -21.89
N ASP A 43 -2.86 4.74 -22.83
CA ASP A 43 -2.86 4.47 -24.28
C ASP A 43 -1.57 3.77 -24.72
N LYS A 44 -0.45 4.08 -24.05
CA LYS A 44 0.84 3.44 -24.29
C LYS A 44 1.03 2.17 -23.45
N GLY A 45 0.09 1.70 -22.64
CA GLY A 45 0.20 0.47 -21.86
C GLY A 45 1.34 0.46 -20.84
N TYR A 46 1.65 1.61 -20.22
CA TYR A 46 2.68 1.70 -19.16
C TYR A 46 2.13 1.47 -17.75
N LEU A 47 0.81 1.60 -17.57
CA LEU A 47 0.20 1.45 -16.25
C LEU A 47 -0.18 -0.01 -15.99
N ALA A 48 0.13 -0.48 -14.78
CA ALA A 48 -0.48 -1.66 -14.21
C ALA A 48 -2.00 -1.44 -14.07
N TYR A 49 -2.79 -2.50 -14.14
CA TYR A 49 -4.24 -2.39 -14.11
C TYR A 49 -4.91 -3.63 -13.53
N TYR A 50 -6.13 -3.45 -13.04
CA TYR A 50 -7.03 -4.53 -12.68
C TYR A 50 -7.94 -4.85 -13.88
N ASN A 51 -7.93 -6.11 -14.33
CA ASN A 51 -8.83 -6.62 -15.36
C ASN A 51 -10.17 -6.98 -14.71
N VAL A 52 -11.23 -6.28 -15.10
CA VAL A 52 -12.58 -6.46 -14.53
C VAL A 52 -13.28 -7.66 -15.15
N PHE A 53 -13.05 -7.90 -16.45
CA PHE A 53 -13.67 -9.00 -17.19
C PHE A 53 -13.12 -10.37 -16.79
N GLU A 54 -11.80 -10.47 -16.66
CA GLU A 54 -11.11 -11.64 -16.10
C GLU A 54 -10.42 -11.20 -14.80
N PRO A 55 -11.13 -11.22 -13.66
CA PRO A 55 -10.70 -10.69 -12.37
C PRO A 55 -9.25 -11.02 -12.01
N SER A 56 -8.35 -10.11 -12.31
CA SER A 56 -6.92 -10.30 -12.12
C SER A 56 -6.17 -8.98 -12.12
N PHE A 57 -5.09 -8.94 -11.36
CA PHE A 57 -4.12 -7.86 -11.46
C PHE A 57 -3.16 -8.16 -12.62
N VAL A 58 -2.92 -7.14 -13.45
CA VAL A 58 -1.96 -7.18 -14.55
C VAL A 58 -0.86 -6.17 -14.28
N ASP A 59 0.37 -6.68 -14.18
CA ASP A 59 1.57 -5.88 -13.95
C ASP A 59 1.83 -4.88 -15.09
N GLY A 60 2.47 -3.77 -14.73
CA GLY A 60 2.95 -2.77 -15.66
C GLY A 60 4.12 -1.99 -15.07
N PRO A 61 4.91 -1.28 -15.89
CA PRO A 61 6.06 -0.49 -15.44
C PRO A 61 5.76 0.51 -14.31
N VAL A 62 4.53 1.02 -14.25
CA VAL A 62 4.08 1.97 -13.22
C VAL A 62 2.75 1.52 -12.63
N ALA A 63 2.61 1.51 -11.32
CA ALA A 63 1.34 1.33 -10.63
C ALA A 63 0.97 2.60 -9.87
N ILE A 64 -0.28 3.06 -10.01
CA ILE A 64 -0.80 4.25 -9.35
C ILE A 64 -1.72 3.83 -8.20
N THR A 65 -1.40 4.28 -6.99
CA THR A 65 -2.20 4.03 -5.78
C THR A 65 -2.67 5.36 -5.20
N LEU A 66 -3.96 5.53 -4.99
CA LEU A 66 -4.49 6.73 -4.31
C LEU A 66 -4.52 6.52 -2.79
N THR A 67 -4.24 7.61 -2.08
CA THR A 67 -4.26 7.74 -0.62
C THR A 67 -4.99 9.01 -0.21
N GLY A 68 -5.31 9.17 1.08
CA GLY A 68 -6.02 10.35 1.59
C GLY A 68 -7.53 10.31 1.34
N ASP A 69 -8.09 11.39 0.81
CA ASP A 69 -9.52 11.58 0.47
C ASP A 69 -9.90 10.80 -0.80
N VAL A 70 -9.77 9.48 -0.75
CA VAL A 70 -9.97 8.59 -1.89
C VAL A 70 -11.46 8.42 -2.19
N PRO A 71 -11.91 8.58 -3.46
CA PRO A 71 -13.33 8.48 -3.82
C PRO A 71 -13.78 7.01 -4.03
N TRP A 72 -13.80 6.21 -2.96
CA TRP A 72 -14.13 4.78 -2.99
C TRP A 72 -15.42 4.46 -3.75
N THR A 73 -16.53 5.11 -3.39
CA THR A 73 -17.85 4.87 -4.00
C THR A 73 -17.86 5.19 -5.49
N PHE A 74 -17.15 6.24 -5.91
CA PHE A 74 -17.06 6.63 -7.31
C PHE A 74 -16.33 5.56 -8.13
N LEU A 75 -15.21 5.06 -7.62
CA LEU A 75 -14.41 4.02 -8.28
C LEU A 75 -15.14 2.67 -8.33
N GLU A 76 -15.92 2.33 -7.30
CA GLU A 76 -16.80 1.16 -7.31
C GLU A 76 -17.90 1.25 -8.38
N GLU A 77 -18.48 2.44 -8.57
CA GLU A 77 -19.49 2.64 -9.62
C GLU A 77 -18.84 2.64 -11.01
N GLU A 78 -17.69 3.30 -11.17
CA GLU A 78 -16.95 3.35 -12.42
C GLU A 78 -16.54 1.95 -12.91
N GLU A 79 -16.08 1.08 -12.00
CA GLU A 79 -15.68 -0.31 -12.30
C GLU A 79 -16.77 -1.09 -13.04
N LYS A 80 -18.06 -0.79 -12.80
CA LYS A 80 -19.19 -1.48 -13.46
C LYS A 80 -19.32 -1.15 -14.96
N SER A 81 -18.62 -0.12 -15.43
CA SER A 81 -18.74 0.41 -16.79
C SER A 81 -17.45 0.31 -17.61
N VAL A 82 -16.39 -0.29 -17.05
CA VAL A 82 -15.08 -0.40 -17.69
C VAL A 82 -14.58 -1.85 -17.67
N ASP A 83 -13.83 -2.25 -18.70
CA ASP A 83 -13.22 -3.58 -18.76
C ASP A 83 -11.93 -3.66 -17.92
N SER A 84 -11.32 -2.52 -17.59
CA SER A 84 -10.10 -2.43 -16.80
C SER A 84 -9.99 -1.12 -16.02
N ARG A 85 -9.28 -1.15 -14.89
CA ARG A 85 -9.00 0.01 -14.04
C ARG A 85 -7.49 0.15 -13.78
N GLN A 86 -6.92 1.31 -14.10
CA GLN A 86 -5.47 1.57 -14.02
C GLN A 86 -5.02 2.26 -12.72
N VAL A 87 -5.96 2.53 -11.80
CA VAL A 87 -5.70 3.22 -10.54
C VAL A 87 -6.19 2.37 -9.38
N PHE A 88 -5.30 2.10 -8.43
CA PHE A 88 -5.52 1.31 -7.23
C PHE A 88 -5.75 2.22 -6.02
N LEU A 89 -6.21 1.64 -4.93
CA LEU A 89 -6.45 2.31 -3.67
C LEU A 89 -5.54 1.74 -2.60
N ASP A 90 -5.14 2.58 -1.66
CA ASP A 90 -4.45 2.14 -0.45
C ASP A 90 -5.50 1.69 0.57
N CYS A 91 -5.47 0.41 0.90
CA CYS A 91 -6.41 -0.16 1.86
C CYS A 91 -6.02 0.21 3.31
N PRO A 92 -6.98 0.43 4.22
CA PRO A 92 -6.68 0.70 5.62
C PRO A 92 -6.22 -0.59 6.34
N LEU A 93 -4.92 -0.72 6.58
CA LEU A 93 -4.31 -1.97 7.11
C LEU A 93 -4.85 -2.35 8.49
N GLU A 94 -5.21 -1.37 9.32
CA GLU A 94 -5.79 -1.57 10.65
C GLU A 94 -7.17 -2.22 10.63
N GLN A 95 -7.86 -2.22 9.48
CA GLN A 95 -9.21 -2.78 9.34
C GLN A 95 -9.22 -4.23 8.84
N PHE A 96 -8.06 -4.83 8.56
CA PHE A 96 -8.00 -6.21 8.04
C PHE A 96 -8.35 -7.26 9.07
N ILE A 97 -8.05 -7.01 10.35
CA ILE A 97 -8.49 -7.86 11.45
C ILE A 97 -9.99 -7.62 11.65
N GLY A 98 -10.79 -8.67 11.49
CA GLY A 98 -12.25 -8.59 11.63
C GLY A 98 -13.01 -8.10 10.39
N ALA A 99 -12.33 -7.76 9.28
CA ALA A 99 -12.99 -7.48 8.01
C ALA A 99 -13.88 -8.65 7.56
N ASP A 100 -15.13 -8.35 7.23
CA ASP A 100 -16.08 -9.30 6.65
C ASP A 100 -15.69 -9.69 5.22
N GLU A 101 -16.31 -10.74 4.69
CA GLU A 101 -15.97 -11.26 3.36
C GLU A 101 -16.25 -10.25 2.25
N LYS A 102 -17.29 -9.43 2.39
CA LYS A 102 -17.62 -8.36 1.42
C LYS A 102 -16.48 -7.34 1.35
N THR A 103 -15.97 -6.92 2.49
CA THR A 103 -14.85 -5.97 2.60
C THR A 103 -13.57 -6.59 2.07
N ARG A 104 -13.29 -7.85 2.39
CA ARG A 104 -12.11 -8.57 1.84
C ARG A 104 -12.17 -8.69 0.32
N GLN A 105 -13.33 -8.99 -0.26
CA GLN A 105 -13.52 -9.03 -1.70
C GLN A 105 -13.31 -7.67 -2.34
N LYS A 106 -13.81 -6.60 -1.70
CA LYS A 106 -13.53 -5.22 -2.13
C LYS A 106 -12.02 -4.95 -2.11
N TYR A 107 -11.32 -5.24 -1.01
CA TYR A 107 -9.88 -4.99 -0.91
C TYR A 107 -9.07 -5.76 -1.96
N ARG A 108 -9.37 -7.05 -2.19
CA ARG A 108 -8.73 -7.87 -3.25
C ARG A 108 -8.80 -7.24 -4.64
N LYS A 109 -9.89 -6.55 -4.94
CA LYS A 109 -10.09 -5.87 -6.24
C LYS A 109 -9.36 -4.55 -6.28
N PHE A 110 -9.52 -3.74 -5.23
CA PHE A 110 -9.15 -2.33 -5.27
C PHE A 110 -7.70 -2.02 -4.92
N CYS A 111 -7.04 -2.88 -4.15
CA CYS A 111 -5.77 -2.54 -3.50
C CYS A 111 -4.62 -3.45 -3.90
N LEU A 112 -3.45 -2.84 -4.14
CA LEU A 112 -2.16 -3.54 -4.20
C LEU A 112 -1.43 -3.47 -2.85
N PHE A 113 -1.71 -2.41 -2.10
CA PHE A 113 -1.11 -2.12 -0.82
C PHE A 113 -2.19 -1.83 0.22
N ALA A 114 -1.85 -2.11 1.47
CA ALA A 114 -2.57 -1.65 2.63
C ALA A 114 -1.59 -0.93 3.55
N SER A 115 -1.94 0.28 3.96
CA SER A 115 -1.09 1.09 4.84
C SER A 115 -1.79 1.46 6.13
N ALA A 116 -1.02 1.62 7.20
CA ALA A 116 -1.50 2.22 8.45
C ALA A 116 -0.36 2.92 9.20
N SER A 117 -0.72 3.86 10.06
CA SER A 117 0.23 4.36 11.06
C SER A 117 0.50 3.29 12.10
N LEU A 118 1.71 3.30 12.68
CA LEU A 118 2.04 2.42 13.79
C LEU A 118 1.09 2.66 14.98
N GLU A 119 0.69 3.91 15.23
CA GLU A 119 -0.29 4.24 16.27
C GLU A 119 -1.65 3.56 16.03
N HIS A 120 -2.16 3.54 14.79
CA HIS A 120 -3.45 2.88 14.50
C HIS A 120 -3.36 1.36 14.64
N LEU A 121 -2.23 0.75 14.28
CA LEU A 121 -2.04 -0.70 14.41
C LEU A 121 -1.90 -1.15 15.87
N LEU A 122 -1.26 -0.35 16.70
CA LEU A 122 -1.04 -0.67 18.12
C LEU A 122 -2.20 -0.21 19.02
N GLY A 123 -2.79 0.94 18.70
CA GLY A 123 -3.62 1.73 19.60
C GLY A 123 -2.80 2.70 20.44
N LYS A 124 -3.44 3.79 20.89
CA LYS A 124 -2.77 4.95 21.54
C LYS A 124 -1.89 4.60 22.74
N GLU A 125 -2.37 3.74 23.63
CA GLU A 125 -1.63 3.41 24.86
C GLU A 125 -0.43 2.50 24.58
N ASP A 126 -0.61 1.51 23.71
CA ASP A 126 0.48 0.65 23.26
C ASP A 126 1.53 1.43 22.46
N PHE A 127 1.10 2.36 21.61
CA PHE A 127 1.99 3.24 20.87
C PHE A 127 2.85 4.09 21.80
N LYS A 128 2.27 4.73 22.82
CA LYS A 128 3.05 5.46 23.84
C LYS A 128 4.09 4.58 24.52
N SER A 129 3.74 3.34 24.85
CA SER A 129 4.68 2.40 25.48
C SER A 129 5.82 2.01 24.53
N SER A 130 5.59 2.02 23.22
CA SER A 130 6.60 1.66 22.20
C SER A 130 7.61 2.78 21.93
N LEU A 131 7.39 4.00 22.44
CA LEU A 131 8.29 5.14 22.20
C LEU A 131 9.68 4.98 22.85
N SER A 132 9.83 4.07 23.82
CA SER A 132 11.07 3.85 24.57
C SER A 132 11.58 2.40 24.57
N GLN A 133 10.89 1.49 23.89
CA GLN A 133 11.21 0.05 23.88
C GLN A 133 10.64 -0.64 22.63
N ASP A 134 11.06 -1.89 22.37
CA ASP A 134 10.47 -2.69 21.29
C ASP A 134 9.00 -3.01 21.53
N PHE A 135 8.37 -3.59 20.52
CA PHE A 135 7.06 -4.20 20.65
C PHE A 135 7.11 -5.40 21.62
N SER A 136 6.13 -5.46 22.53
CA SER A 136 5.85 -6.66 23.31
C SER A 136 5.34 -7.81 22.42
N GLU A 137 5.40 -9.05 22.90
CA GLU A 137 4.91 -10.22 22.15
C GLU A 137 3.43 -10.09 21.75
N ALA A 138 2.60 -9.49 22.61
CA ALA A 138 1.20 -9.23 22.29
C ALA A 138 1.03 -8.18 21.17
N GLN A 139 1.89 -7.17 21.12
CA GLN A 139 1.91 -6.18 20.04
C GLN A 139 2.42 -6.81 18.74
N LYS A 140 3.52 -7.58 18.79
CA LYS A 140 4.07 -8.34 17.66
C LYS A 140 3.04 -9.30 17.06
N SER A 141 2.31 -10.05 17.91
CA SER A 141 1.25 -10.95 17.47
C SER A 141 0.13 -10.22 16.74
N ARG A 142 -0.31 -9.04 17.21
CA ARG A 142 -1.36 -8.25 16.54
C ARG A 142 -0.88 -7.69 15.20
N LEU A 143 0.32 -7.12 15.16
CA LEU A 143 0.95 -6.63 13.92
C LEU A 143 1.03 -7.74 12.88
N LYS A 144 1.52 -8.91 13.27
CA LYS A 144 1.61 -10.07 12.39
C LYS A 144 0.25 -10.51 11.86
N GLN A 145 -0.78 -10.54 12.71
CA GLN A 145 -2.14 -10.90 12.28
C GLN A 145 -2.68 -9.93 11.22
N SER A 146 -2.43 -8.62 11.36
CA SER A 146 -2.80 -7.65 10.33
C SER A 146 -2.06 -7.90 9.02
N PHE A 147 -0.76 -8.19 9.07
CA PHE A 147 0.04 -8.45 7.88
C PHE A 147 -0.38 -9.74 7.18
N ASP A 148 -0.49 -10.84 7.92
CA ASP A 148 -0.94 -12.13 7.41
C ASP A 148 -2.35 -12.02 6.79
N ALA A 149 -3.24 -11.23 7.39
CA ALA A 149 -4.58 -11.00 6.86
C ALA A 149 -4.57 -10.24 5.53
N ALA A 150 -3.64 -9.30 5.34
CA ALA A 150 -3.45 -8.61 4.06
C ALA A 150 -2.81 -9.52 3.01
N HIS A 151 -1.78 -10.28 3.38
CA HIS A 151 -1.12 -11.23 2.50
C HIS A 151 -2.05 -12.35 2.03
N ALA A 152 -3.00 -12.79 2.87
CA ALA A 152 -4.05 -13.75 2.48
C ALA A 152 -4.97 -13.22 1.36
N LEU A 153 -4.95 -11.91 1.10
CA LEU A 153 -5.63 -11.26 -0.03
C LEU A 153 -4.69 -10.93 -1.19
N GLY A 154 -3.39 -11.25 -1.08
CA GLY A 154 -2.36 -10.86 -2.06
C GLY A 154 -1.95 -9.38 -1.97
N ILE A 155 -2.25 -8.71 -0.85
CA ILE A 155 -2.02 -7.28 -0.67
C ILE A 155 -0.76 -7.08 0.16
N LYS A 156 0.16 -6.23 -0.31
CA LYS A 156 1.38 -5.86 0.40
C LYS A 156 1.10 -4.84 1.49
N THR A 157 1.94 -4.78 2.50
CA THR A 157 1.72 -3.97 3.69
C THR A 157 2.73 -2.83 3.79
N ARG A 158 2.27 -1.67 4.27
CA ARG A 158 3.14 -0.53 4.56
C ARG A 158 2.83 0.04 5.94
N VAL A 159 3.87 0.28 6.73
CA VAL A 159 3.73 0.95 8.04
C VAL A 159 4.46 2.28 8.02
N TRP A 160 3.78 3.32 8.49
CA TRP A 160 4.32 4.68 8.64
C TRP A 160 4.07 5.24 10.04
N GLY A 161 4.60 6.43 10.35
CA GLY A 161 4.41 7.07 11.65
C GLY A 161 5.04 6.28 12.80
N GLY A 162 6.23 5.74 12.56
CA GLY A 162 7.04 5.03 13.56
C GLY A 162 7.78 5.99 14.50
N VAL A 163 8.75 5.44 15.22
CA VAL A 163 9.64 6.20 16.12
C VAL A 163 10.89 6.60 15.36
N ASP A 164 11.22 7.90 15.31
CA ASP A 164 12.49 8.38 14.71
C ASP A 164 13.61 8.57 15.75
N TRP A 165 13.24 8.76 17.01
CA TRP A 165 14.16 8.89 18.14
C TRP A 165 13.54 8.28 19.40
N PRO A 166 14.31 7.53 20.23
CA PRO A 166 15.74 7.23 20.11
C PRO A 166 16.08 6.27 18.96
N ILE A 167 17.27 6.45 18.35
CA ILE A 167 17.73 5.65 17.20
C ILE A 167 17.68 4.14 17.47
N HIS A 168 18.10 3.69 18.66
CA HIS A 168 18.06 2.26 18.98
C HIS A 168 16.63 1.69 19.00
N VAL A 169 15.62 2.48 19.41
CA VAL A 169 14.21 2.07 19.40
C VAL A 169 13.69 2.02 17.96
N ARG A 170 14.00 3.03 17.14
CA ARG A 170 13.71 3.04 15.70
C ARG A 170 14.23 1.77 15.03
N ASP A 171 15.51 1.45 15.24
CA ASP A 171 16.16 0.30 14.63
C ASP A 171 15.55 -1.03 15.10
N MET A 172 15.14 -1.12 16.38
CA MET A 172 14.42 -2.27 16.92
C MET A 172 13.04 -2.43 16.25
N HIS A 173 12.28 -1.34 16.11
CA HIS A 173 10.98 -1.37 15.45
C HIS A 173 11.08 -1.74 13.98
N TRP A 174 12.06 -1.19 13.24
CA TRP A 174 12.30 -1.55 11.85
C TRP A 174 12.59 -3.05 11.68
N LYS A 175 13.49 -3.60 12.50
CA LYS A 175 13.78 -5.04 12.49
C LYS A 175 12.58 -5.89 12.87
N SER A 176 11.82 -5.46 13.87
CA SER A 176 10.60 -6.16 14.30
C SER A 176 9.53 -6.15 13.20
N LEU A 177 9.21 -4.99 12.60
CA LEU A 177 8.24 -4.90 11.51
C LEU A 177 8.64 -5.76 10.32
N TRP A 178 9.90 -5.69 9.90
CA TRP A 178 10.44 -6.50 8.81
C TRP A 178 10.36 -8.00 9.13
N GLY A 179 10.81 -8.40 10.32
CA GLY A 179 10.78 -9.80 10.76
C GLY A 179 9.38 -10.38 10.92
N LEU A 180 8.37 -9.53 11.16
CA LEU A 180 6.95 -9.92 11.20
C LEU A 180 6.32 -10.03 9.80
N GLY A 181 7.02 -9.59 8.75
CA GLY A 181 6.56 -9.68 7.36
C GLY A 181 6.03 -8.37 6.77
N CYS A 182 6.28 -7.21 7.39
CA CYS A 182 5.92 -5.94 6.76
C CYS A 182 6.70 -5.74 5.46
N ASP A 183 6.02 -5.40 4.36
CA ASP A 183 6.65 -5.29 3.04
C ASP A 183 7.37 -3.94 2.84
N LEU A 184 6.82 -2.86 3.41
CA LEU A 184 7.34 -1.50 3.29
C LEU A 184 7.33 -0.78 4.64
N ILE A 185 8.51 -0.33 5.08
CA ILE A 185 8.67 0.46 6.31
C ILE A 185 9.01 1.89 5.91
N ASN A 186 8.29 2.87 6.46
CA ASN A 186 8.65 4.27 6.28
C ASN A 186 9.99 4.56 6.99
N ALA A 187 10.96 5.07 6.25
CA ALA A 187 12.27 5.42 6.77
C ALA A 187 12.69 6.80 6.28
N ASP A 188 12.90 7.72 7.22
CA ASP A 188 13.39 9.07 6.92
C ASP A 188 14.93 9.08 6.77
N ASP A 189 15.62 8.18 7.48
CA ASP A 189 17.06 7.97 7.38
C ASP A 189 17.38 6.84 6.39
N LEU A 190 17.52 7.22 5.12
CA LEU A 190 17.75 6.28 4.02
C LEU A 190 19.09 5.55 4.11
N GLU A 191 20.13 6.21 4.63
CA GLU A 191 21.45 5.58 4.79
C GLU A 191 21.40 4.50 5.86
N ALA A 192 20.76 4.75 7.01
CA ALA A 192 20.57 3.73 8.02
C ALA A 192 19.70 2.57 7.51
N ALA A 193 18.61 2.85 6.80
CA ALA A 193 17.73 1.82 6.24
C ALA A 193 18.47 0.93 5.25
N ALA A 194 19.28 1.51 4.35
CA ALA A 194 20.04 0.79 3.34
C ALA A 194 21.12 -0.14 3.93
N ASN A 195 21.60 0.13 5.14
CA ASN A 195 22.64 -0.67 5.81
C ASN A 195 22.08 -1.65 6.87
N MET A 196 20.75 -1.67 7.08
CA MET A 196 20.14 -2.46 8.15
C MET A 196 19.63 -3.84 7.71
N PHE A 197 19.28 -3.97 6.43
CA PHE A 197 18.62 -5.15 5.85
C PHE A 197 19.50 -5.88 4.84
#